data_AF-A0A1A8WQ11-F1
#
_entry.id   AF-A0A1A8WQ11-F1
#
_cell.length_a   1.000
_cell.length_b   1.000
_cell.length_c   1.000
_cell.angle_alpha   90.00
_cell.angle_beta   90.00
_cell.angle_gamma   90.00
#
_symmetry.space_group_name_H-M   'P 1'
#
loop_
_entity.id
_entity.type
_entity.pdbx_description
1 polymer ?
#
loop_
_entity_poly.entity_id
_entity_poly.type
_entity_poly.pdbx_seq_one_letter_code
_entity_poly.pdbx_strand_id
1 'polypeptide(L)'
;MNIFLGFFLFSFFQRATRYNCLKLTSDSVCKNGYLIQMSNHFECKCNEGYALLNEDTCEKLVHCDSPEDEYKICGNYAKCIKGESSKEKEKLQCSCTRSYVTFWGQCVSSLCYLKLCGDGKCIVSPDYVFGNKCSCNIGLVEDENGACTIPGQTECALKCKEDEKCKITGRFYTCVKNTNDNEGISNGNNSEVSNVIGEDGGDKNKGITVIMGTAIFNLFFIFVIFITV
;
A
#
# COMPACT_ATOMS: atom_id res chain seq x y z
N MET A 1 -36.34 -10.51 28.73
CA MET A 1 -36.08 -10.11 27.33
C MET A 1 -34.83 -9.22 27.19
N ASN A 2 -33.76 -9.46 27.98
CA ASN A 2 -32.53 -8.64 27.96
C ASN A 2 -31.24 -9.46 27.72
N ILE A 3 -31.34 -10.80 27.63
CA ILE A 3 -30.18 -11.69 27.47
C ILE A 3 -29.96 -12.09 25.99
N PHE A 4 -31.02 -12.18 25.18
CA PHE A 4 -30.92 -12.55 23.77
C PHE A 4 -30.38 -11.43 22.86
N LEU A 5 -30.56 -10.16 23.24
CA LEU A 5 -30.09 -9.01 22.46
C LEU A 5 -28.55 -8.85 22.51
N GLY A 6 -27.93 -9.22 23.64
CA GLY A 6 -26.47 -9.17 23.81
C GLY A 6 -25.73 -10.24 23.00
N PHE A 7 -26.31 -11.44 22.85
CA PHE A 7 -25.71 -12.54 22.07
C PHE A 7 -25.75 -12.27 20.56
N PHE A 8 -26.79 -11.58 20.08
CA PHE A 8 -26.91 -11.19 18.68
C PHE A 8 -25.88 -10.11 18.31
N LEU A 9 -25.71 -9.08 19.15
CA LEU A 9 -24.71 -8.03 18.92
C LEU A 9 -23.27 -8.57 18.94
N PHE A 10 -22.94 -9.51 19.83
CA PHE A 10 -21.60 -10.10 19.88
C PHE A 10 -21.24 -10.89 18.61
N SER A 11 -22.22 -11.53 17.97
CA SER A 11 -22.00 -12.30 16.73
C SER A 11 -21.77 -11.43 15.49
N PHE A 12 -22.30 -10.20 15.46
CA PHE A 12 -22.06 -9.26 14.34
C PHE A 12 -20.69 -8.57 14.44
N PHE A 13 -20.22 -8.23 15.64
CA PHE A 13 -18.87 -7.68 15.82
C PHE A 13 -17.77 -8.69 15.46
N GLN A 14 -18.01 -10.00 15.66
CA GLN A 14 -17.04 -11.03 15.24
C GLN A 14 -17.07 -11.35 13.74
N ARG A 15 -18.14 -10.99 13.01
CA ARG A 15 -18.21 -11.22 11.55
C ARG A 15 -17.67 -10.07 10.70
N ALA A 16 -17.35 -8.91 11.29
CA ALA A 16 -16.74 -7.79 10.57
C ALA A 16 -15.21 -7.91 10.38
N THR A 17 -14.54 -8.88 11.02
CA THR A 17 -13.06 -8.95 11.07
C THR A 17 -12.42 -9.93 10.08
N ARG A 18 -13.12 -10.33 9.00
CA ARG A 18 -12.59 -11.37 8.08
C ARG A 18 -12.37 -10.96 6.63
N TYR A 19 -12.14 -9.68 6.38
CA TYR A 19 -11.38 -9.25 5.21
C TYR A 19 -10.37 -8.20 5.67
N ASN A 20 -9.23 -8.66 6.19
CA ASN A 20 -8.08 -7.80 6.48
C ASN A 20 -7.44 -7.35 5.15
N CYS A 21 -8.11 -6.48 4.42
CA CYS A 21 -7.41 -5.57 3.52
C CYS A 21 -7.01 -4.37 4.39
N LEU A 22 -5.95 -4.50 5.18
CA LEU A 22 -5.46 -3.38 5.98
C LEU A 22 -4.95 -2.31 4.99
N LYS A 23 -5.75 -1.26 4.80
CA LYS A 23 -5.34 -0.09 4.03
C LYS A 23 -4.33 0.69 4.86
N LEU A 24 -3.06 0.66 4.45
CA LEU A 24 -2.03 1.48 5.07
C LEU A 24 -2.27 2.96 4.76
N THR A 25 -2.06 3.80 5.76
CA THR A 25 -2.20 5.25 5.72
C THR A 25 -0.90 5.90 6.20
N SER A 26 -0.82 7.23 6.17
CA SER A 26 0.33 7.98 6.68
C SER A 26 0.55 7.83 8.20
N ASP A 27 -0.42 7.27 8.92
CA ASP A 27 -0.35 6.96 10.35
C ASP A 27 0.01 5.49 10.63
N SER A 28 0.16 4.66 9.59
CA SER A 28 0.48 3.25 9.77
C SER A 28 1.90 3.04 10.29
N VAL A 29 2.04 2.05 11.17
CA VAL A 29 3.32 1.67 11.78
C VAL A 29 3.78 0.35 11.19
N CYS A 30 4.92 0.36 10.52
CA CYS A 30 5.54 -0.84 9.96
C CYS A 30 6.41 -1.54 11.00
N LYS A 31 6.00 -2.72 11.48
CA LYS A 31 6.79 -3.48 12.45
C LYS A 31 8.00 -4.11 11.77
N ASN A 32 9.21 -3.84 12.27
CA ASN A 32 10.50 -4.24 11.69
C ASN A 32 10.71 -3.75 10.25
N GLY A 33 10.17 -2.57 9.94
CA GLY A 33 10.30 -1.91 8.66
C GLY A 33 10.03 -0.43 8.79
N TYR A 34 9.75 0.22 7.67
CA TYR A 34 9.42 1.63 7.59
C TYR A 34 8.38 1.88 6.49
N LEU A 35 7.59 2.93 6.67
CA LEU A 35 6.55 3.29 5.72
C LEU A 35 7.15 4.00 4.51
N ILE A 36 6.69 3.62 3.32
CA ILE A 36 7.00 4.30 2.06
C ILE A 36 5.71 4.71 1.37
N GLN A 37 5.81 5.69 0.49
CA GLN A 37 4.70 6.16 -0.32
C GLN A 37 5.04 6.09 -1.81
N MET A 38 4.12 5.53 -2.58
CA MET A 38 4.08 5.62 -4.04
C MET A 38 2.94 6.54 -4.48
N SER A 39 2.65 6.65 -5.78
CA SER A 39 1.62 7.59 -6.27
C SER A 39 0.24 7.37 -5.63
N ASN A 40 -0.16 6.10 -5.46
CA ASN A 40 -1.54 5.72 -5.18
C ASN A 40 -1.72 4.95 -3.86
N HIS A 41 -0.65 4.64 -3.12
CA HIS A 41 -0.72 3.92 -1.84
C HIS A 41 0.49 4.14 -0.94
N PHE A 42 0.31 3.78 0.33
CA PHE A 42 1.39 3.53 1.28
C PHE A 42 1.67 2.04 1.36
N GLU A 43 2.93 1.68 1.57
CA GLU A 43 3.31 0.31 1.88
C GLU A 43 4.47 0.24 2.88
N CYS A 44 4.59 -0.89 3.56
CA CYS A 44 5.73 -1.14 4.43
C CYS A 44 6.88 -1.75 3.64
N LYS A 45 8.05 -1.14 3.78
CA LYS A 45 9.32 -1.70 3.32
C LYS A 45 10.07 -2.28 4.53
N CYS A 46 10.46 -3.55 4.43
CA CYS A 46 11.13 -4.23 5.54
C CYS A 46 12.59 -3.80 5.70
N ASN A 47 13.08 -3.88 6.94
CA ASN A 47 14.50 -3.74 7.23
C ASN A 47 15.31 -4.85 6.55
N GLU A 48 16.62 -4.63 6.39
CA GLU A 48 17.50 -5.62 5.79
C GLU A 48 17.45 -6.96 6.53
N GLY A 49 17.32 -8.07 5.77
CA GLY A 49 17.16 -9.42 6.33
C GLY A 49 15.75 -9.76 6.82
N TYR A 50 14.76 -8.90 6.58
CA TYR A 50 13.35 -9.14 6.89
C TYR A 50 12.49 -9.17 5.62
N ALA A 51 11.34 -9.82 5.71
CA ALA A 51 10.34 -9.85 4.65
C ALA A 51 8.92 -9.73 5.21
N LEU A 52 7.98 -9.30 4.37
CA LEU A 52 6.59 -9.05 4.73
C LEU A 52 5.90 -10.38 5.10
N LEU A 53 5.42 -10.49 6.35
CA LEU A 53 4.45 -11.51 6.75
C LEU A 53 3.06 -11.15 6.22
N ASN A 54 2.71 -9.88 6.37
CA ASN A 54 1.49 -9.22 5.93
C ASN A 54 1.83 -7.76 5.59
N GLU A 55 0.81 -6.93 5.35
CA GLU A 55 0.97 -5.57 4.83
C GLU A 55 1.75 -4.64 5.77
N ASP A 56 1.65 -4.82 7.11
CA ASP A 56 2.25 -3.92 8.11
C ASP A 56 3.39 -4.55 8.94
N THR A 57 3.62 -5.85 8.81
CA THR A 57 4.51 -6.59 9.68
C THR A 57 5.57 -7.33 8.87
N CYS A 58 6.83 -7.05 9.20
CA CYS A 58 8.00 -7.75 8.69
C CYS A 58 8.54 -8.74 9.74
N GLU A 59 8.95 -9.91 9.29
CA GLU A 59 9.63 -10.91 10.12
C GLU A 59 10.96 -11.33 9.49
N LYS A 60 11.84 -11.90 10.31
CA LYS A 60 13.19 -12.30 9.89
C LYS A 60 13.11 -13.37 8.80
N LEU A 61 13.84 -13.14 7.72
CA LEU A 61 13.92 -14.05 6.59
C LEU A 61 14.73 -15.30 6.99
N VAL A 62 14.23 -16.49 6.61
CA VAL A 62 14.95 -17.76 6.75
C VAL A 62 15.02 -18.52 5.42
N HIS A 63 15.95 -19.46 5.34
CA HIS A 63 15.97 -20.48 4.29
C HIS A 63 15.24 -21.72 4.78
N CYS A 64 14.48 -22.37 3.90
CA CYS A 64 13.65 -23.53 4.25
C CYS A 64 14.47 -24.83 4.27
N ASP A 65 15.53 -24.87 5.07
CA ASP A 65 16.51 -25.97 5.07
C ASP A 65 16.34 -26.94 6.26
N SER A 66 15.73 -26.48 7.36
CA SER A 66 15.53 -27.29 8.58
C SER A 66 14.04 -27.47 8.92
N PRO A 67 13.61 -28.62 9.48
CA PRO A 67 12.24 -28.80 9.97
C PRO A 67 11.80 -27.72 10.98
N GLU A 68 12.74 -27.12 11.72
CA GLU A 68 12.45 -26.00 12.64
C GLU A 68 12.02 -24.72 11.92
N ASP A 69 12.24 -24.62 10.61
CA ASP A 69 11.85 -23.47 9.79
C ASP A 69 10.42 -23.55 9.27
N GLU A 70 9.70 -24.64 9.57
CA GLU A 70 8.29 -24.77 9.19
C GLU A 70 7.47 -23.56 9.69
N TYR A 71 6.67 -22.99 8.79
CA TYR A 71 5.88 -21.77 8.99
C TYR A 71 6.63 -20.46 9.21
N LYS A 72 7.97 -20.45 9.21
CA LYS A 72 8.77 -19.22 9.22
C LYS A 72 8.75 -18.53 7.85
N ILE A 73 9.01 -17.22 7.85
CA ILE A 73 9.02 -16.37 6.66
C ILE A 73 10.26 -16.61 5.79
N CYS A 74 10.03 -16.93 4.53
CA CYS A 74 11.08 -17.22 3.54
C CYS A 74 11.05 -16.26 2.33
N GLY A 75 10.14 -15.28 2.35
CA GLY A 75 10.01 -14.23 1.35
C GLY A 75 8.82 -13.34 1.66
N ASN A 76 8.64 -12.25 0.91
CA ASN A 76 7.46 -11.39 1.06
C ASN A 76 6.21 -12.21 0.78
N TYR A 77 5.29 -12.22 1.74
CA TYR A 77 4.05 -13.00 1.70
C TYR A 77 4.29 -14.48 1.43
N ALA A 78 5.40 -15.05 1.94
CA ALA A 78 5.78 -16.44 1.73
C ALA A 78 6.27 -17.12 3.01
N LYS A 79 5.93 -18.40 3.18
CA LYS A 79 6.31 -19.24 4.32
C LYS A 79 6.88 -20.58 3.89
N CYS A 80 7.77 -21.12 4.72
CA CYS A 80 8.22 -22.49 4.56
C CYS A 80 7.09 -23.46 4.89
N ILE A 81 6.75 -24.32 3.94
CA ILE A 81 5.75 -25.38 4.09
C ILE A 81 6.31 -26.71 3.58
N LYS A 82 5.77 -27.82 4.07
CA LYS A 82 6.13 -29.15 3.56
C LYS A 82 5.65 -29.29 2.11
N GLY A 83 6.52 -29.78 1.22
CA GLY A 83 6.13 -30.13 -0.16
C GLY A 83 5.19 -31.33 -0.21
N GLU A 84 4.36 -31.41 -1.26
CA GLU A 84 3.33 -32.48 -1.40
C GLU A 84 3.87 -33.83 -1.93
N SER A 85 5.16 -33.99 -2.26
CA SER A 85 5.66 -35.24 -2.88
C SER A 85 6.37 -36.22 -1.93
N SER A 86 5.65 -37.30 -1.66
CA SER A 86 6.04 -38.71 -1.49
C SER A 86 7.54 -39.11 -1.35
N LYS A 87 7.80 -39.88 -0.29
CA LYS A 87 8.86 -40.89 -0.09
C LYS A 87 10.31 -40.46 0.12
N GLU A 88 10.67 -39.20 -0.09
CA GLU A 88 12.01 -38.69 0.25
C GLU A 88 11.85 -37.53 1.24
N LYS A 89 12.71 -37.51 2.28
CA LYS A 89 12.66 -36.62 3.46
C LYS A 89 11.88 -35.33 3.22
N GLU A 90 10.85 -35.08 4.03
CA GLU A 90 9.97 -33.89 4.00
C GLU A 90 10.77 -32.61 3.77
N LYS A 91 10.98 -32.23 2.51
CA LYS A 91 11.74 -31.02 2.18
C LYS A 91 10.79 -29.85 2.29
N LEU A 92 11.16 -28.85 3.10
CA LEU A 92 10.43 -27.61 3.17
C LEU A 92 10.68 -26.82 1.88
N GLN A 93 9.62 -26.20 1.38
CA GLN A 93 9.64 -25.29 0.23
C GLN A 93 9.08 -23.93 0.65
N CYS A 94 9.61 -22.87 0.06
CA CYS A 94 9.07 -21.54 0.25
C CYS A 94 7.83 -21.37 -0.64
N SER A 95 6.66 -21.17 -0.04
CA SER A 95 5.39 -21.02 -0.76
C SER A 95 4.67 -19.75 -0.34
N CYS A 96 3.97 -19.14 -1.29
CA CYS A 96 3.14 -17.99 -1.02
C CYS A 96 2.05 -18.30 0.02
N THR A 97 1.76 -17.32 0.87
CA THR A 97 0.67 -17.38 1.83
C THR A 97 -0.67 -17.29 1.11
N ARG A 98 -1.75 -17.60 1.84
CA ARG A 98 -3.11 -17.54 1.31
C ARG A 98 -3.41 -16.17 0.68
N SER A 99 -4.07 -16.17 -0.48
CA SER A 99 -4.40 -14.99 -1.29
C SER A 99 -3.26 -14.44 -2.15
N TYR A 100 -2.08 -15.03 -2.07
CA TYR A 100 -0.94 -14.73 -2.93
C TYR A 100 -0.63 -15.92 -3.85
N VAL A 101 -0.15 -15.62 -5.04
CA VAL A 101 0.26 -16.60 -6.06
C VAL A 101 1.68 -16.31 -6.50
N THR A 102 2.44 -17.35 -6.80
CA THR A 102 3.78 -17.20 -7.36
C THR A 102 3.68 -16.69 -8.78
N PHE A 103 4.21 -15.50 -9.03
CA PHE A 103 4.35 -14.91 -10.36
C PHE A 103 5.77 -14.39 -10.51
N TRP A 104 6.51 -14.89 -11.50
CA TRP A 104 7.92 -14.51 -11.74
C TRP A 104 8.82 -14.68 -10.49
N GLY A 105 8.58 -15.74 -9.71
CA GLY A 105 9.35 -16.04 -8.50
C GLY A 105 9.03 -15.15 -7.29
N GLN A 106 8.01 -14.29 -7.37
CA GLN A 106 7.55 -13.46 -6.27
C GLN A 106 6.10 -13.79 -5.91
N CYS A 107 5.74 -13.61 -4.64
CA CYS A 107 4.35 -13.74 -4.21
C CYS A 107 3.60 -12.44 -4.46
N VAL A 108 2.66 -12.49 -5.40
CA VAL A 108 1.82 -11.37 -5.80
C VAL A 108 0.38 -11.69 -5.42
N SER A 109 -0.40 -10.68 -5.01
CA SER A 109 -1.83 -10.86 -4.75
C SER A 109 -2.49 -11.52 -5.96
N SER A 110 -3.37 -12.49 -5.73
CA SER A 110 -4.10 -13.17 -6.81
C SER A 110 -4.93 -12.20 -7.67
N LEU A 111 -5.34 -11.05 -7.11
CA LEU A 111 -6.01 -9.98 -7.84
C LEU A 111 -5.09 -9.22 -8.79
N CYS A 112 -3.78 -9.32 -8.62
CA CYS A 112 -2.78 -8.56 -9.36
C CYS A 112 -1.99 -9.38 -10.40
N TYR A 113 -2.22 -10.69 -10.51
CA TYR A 113 -1.32 -11.58 -11.26
C TYR A 113 -1.21 -11.28 -12.77
N LEU A 114 -2.20 -10.62 -13.37
CA LEU A 114 -2.19 -10.23 -14.80
C LEU A 114 -2.19 -8.71 -15.03
N LYS A 115 -2.22 -7.88 -13.99
CA LYS A 115 -2.28 -6.43 -14.17
C LYS A 115 -0.86 -5.90 -14.38
N LEU A 116 -0.58 -5.47 -15.61
CA LEU A 116 0.68 -4.84 -15.98
C LEU A 116 0.61 -3.35 -15.69
N CYS A 117 1.53 -2.86 -14.85
CA CYS A 117 1.57 -1.45 -14.43
C CYS A 117 2.72 -0.64 -15.02
N GLY A 118 3.63 -1.25 -15.80
CA GLY A 118 4.81 -0.55 -16.31
C GLY A 118 5.73 -0.11 -15.17
N ASP A 119 6.06 1.18 -15.13
CA ASP A 119 6.91 1.80 -14.09
C ASP A 119 6.15 2.02 -12.76
N GLY A 120 5.64 0.93 -12.23
CA GLY A 120 4.89 0.86 -10.99
C GLY A 120 4.62 -0.59 -10.60
N LYS A 121 3.64 -0.77 -9.72
CA LYS A 121 3.19 -2.08 -9.26
C LYS A 121 1.67 -2.14 -9.17
N CYS A 122 1.13 -3.33 -9.35
CA CYS A 122 -0.27 -3.57 -9.07
C CYS A 122 -0.50 -3.60 -7.56
N ILE A 123 -1.60 -3.00 -7.13
CA ILE A 123 -2.09 -3.03 -5.76
C ILE A 123 -3.55 -3.48 -5.74
N VAL A 124 -3.95 -4.12 -4.63
CA VAL A 124 -5.38 -4.36 -4.36
C VAL A 124 -6.00 -2.99 -4.08
N SER A 125 -7.05 -2.63 -4.84
CA SER A 125 -7.65 -1.32 -4.74
C SER A 125 -8.28 -1.14 -3.35
N PRO A 126 -7.90 -0.10 -2.59
CA PRO A 126 -8.47 0.12 -1.27
C PRO A 126 -9.90 0.64 -1.30
N ASP A 127 -10.35 1.17 -2.44
CA ASP A 127 -11.63 1.87 -2.58
C ASP A 127 -12.67 1.03 -3.33
N TYR A 128 -12.28 -0.15 -3.82
CA TYR A 128 -13.16 -1.06 -4.55
C TYR A 128 -13.06 -2.46 -3.97
N VAL A 129 -14.16 -2.93 -3.39
CA VAL A 129 -14.27 -4.31 -2.91
C VAL A 129 -14.08 -5.22 -4.14
N PHE A 130 -12.93 -5.87 -4.24
CA PHE A 130 -12.48 -6.75 -5.34
C PHE A 130 -11.80 -6.11 -6.57
N GLY A 131 -11.29 -4.87 -6.47
CA GLY A 131 -10.56 -4.23 -7.57
C GLY A 131 -9.05 -4.37 -7.47
N ASN A 132 -8.35 -4.25 -8.59
CA ASN A 132 -6.92 -3.95 -8.64
C ASN A 132 -6.70 -2.60 -9.33
N LYS A 133 -5.61 -1.92 -9.02
CA LYS A 133 -5.17 -0.72 -9.74
C LYS A 133 -3.65 -0.62 -9.73
N CYS A 134 -3.09 0.33 -10.47
CA CYS A 134 -1.67 0.57 -10.44
C CYS A 134 -1.31 1.63 -9.38
N SER A 135 -0.12 1.46 -8.82
CA SER A 135 0.57 2.50 -8.10
C SER A 135 1.92 2.72 -8.75
N CYS A 136 2.16 3.96 -9.12
CA CYS A 136 3.29 4.37 -9.94
C CYS A 136 4.46 4.81 -9.08
N ASN A 137 5.66 4.66 -9.65
CA ASN A 137 6.85 5.27 -9.10
C ASN A 137 6.64 6.78 -9.00
N ILE A 138 7.24 7.42 -7.99
CA ILE A 138 7.12 8.88 -7.83
C ILE A 138 7.70 9.58 -9.06
N GLY A 139 6.96 10.57 -9.58
CA GLY A 139 7.24 11.23 -10.85
C GLY A 139 6.40 10.70 -12.01
N LEU A 140 5.61 9.64 -11.80
CA LEU A 140 4.67 9.09 -12.77
C LEU A 140 3.26 8.98 -12.19
N VAL A 141 2.27 9.01 -13.08
CA VAL A 141 0.85 8.76 -12.81
C VAL A 141 0.27 7.79 -13.84
N GLU A 142 -0.92 7.28 -13.55
CA GLU A 142 -1.63 6.36 -14.44
C GLU A 142 -2.06 7.06 -15.75
N ASP A 143 -1.95 6.34 -16.87
CA ASP A 143 -2.52 6.72 -18.16
C ASP A 143 -4.00 6.32 -18.27
N GLU A 144 -4.60 6.58 -19.44
CA GLU A 144 -6.00 6.25 -19.73
C GLU A 144 -6.30 4.74 -19.61
N ASN A 145 -5.28 3.88 -19.73
CA ASN A 145 -5.40 2.43 -19.57
C ASN A 145 -5.08 1.96 -18.14
N GLY A 146 -4.76 2.90 -17.24
CA GLY A 146 -4.38 2.64 -15.86
C GLY A 146 -2.99 2.03 -15.72
N ALA A 147 -2.04 2.33 -16.62
CA ALA A 147 -0.63 1.94 -16.52
C ALA A 147 0.25 3.18 -16.22
N CYS A 148 1.39 2.98 -15.55
CA CYS A 148 2.26 4.07 -15.11
C CYS A 148 3.21 4.51 -16.22
N THR A 149 2.73 5.39 -17.11
CA THR A 149 3.48 5.85 -18.30
C THR A 149 3.53 7.37 -18.46
N ILE A 150 2.70 8.11 -17.71
CA ILE A 150 2.60 9.57 -17.84
C ILE A 150 3.43 10.26 -16.75
N PRO A 151 4.31 11.22 -17.10
CA PRO A 151 4.95 12.09 -16.12
C PRO A 151 3.92 12.87 -15.29
N GLY A 152 4.02 12.79 -13.97
CA GLY A 152 3.10 13.46 -13.07
C GLY A 152 3.63 13.55 -11.64
N GLN A 153 3.26 14.60 -10.93
CA GLN A 153 3.71 14.80 -9.56
C GLN A 153 2.74 14.15 -8.57
N THR A 154 3.30 13.51 -7.55
CA THR A 154 2.58 13.06 -6.35
C THR A 154 3.15 13.84 -5.19
N GLU A 155 2.32 14.48 -4.38
CA GLU A 155 2.78 15.15 -3.17
C GLU A 155 3.10 14.12 -2.08
N CYS A 156 4.19 14.35 -1.35
CA CYS A 156 4.49 13.51 -0.20
C CYS A 156 3.52 13.79 0.95
N ALA A 157 2.88 12.73 1.44
CA ALA A 157 1.93 12.72 2.54
C ALA A 157 2.43 11.91 3.76
N LEU A 158 3.70 11.49 3.77
CA LEU A 158 4.32 10.83 4.92
C LEU A 158 4.47 11.80 6.11
N LYS A 159 4.14 11.32 7.31
CA LYS A 159 4.34 12.04 8.57
C LYS A 159 5.71 11.70 9.14
N CYS A 160 6.73 12.45 8.73
CA CYS A 160 8.10 12.28 9.22
C CYS A 160 8.31 12.90 10.60
N LYS A 161 9.30 12.42 11.35
CA LYS A 161 9.69 13.02 12.64
C LYS A 161 10.28 14.41 12.45
N GLU A 162 10.40 15.17 13.55
CA GLU A 162 10.93 16.55 13.53
C GLU A 162 12.34 16.66 12.92
N ASP A 163 13.20 15.66 13.12
CA ASP A 163 14.55 15.59 12.57
C ASP A 163 14.65 14.90 11.21
N GLU A 164 13.51 14.56 10.59
CA GLU A 164 13.43 13.87 9.30
C GLU A 164 12.73 14.75 8.25
N LYS A 165 12.96 14.44 6.97
CA LYS A 165 12.23 15.01 5.83
C LYS A 165 11.77 13.90 4.91
N CYS A 166 10.62 14.10 4.30
CA CYS A 166 10.18 13.24 3.22
C CYS A 166 11.02 13.52 1.97
N LYS A 167 11.76 12.52 1.50
CA LYS A 167 12.55 12.60 0.25
C LYS A 167 12.24 11.42 -0.65
N ILE A 168 12.43 11.64 -1.95
CA ILE A 168 12.40 10.57 -2.95
C ILE A 168 13.68 9.75 -2.77
N THR A 169 13.53 8.45 -2.58
CA THR A 169 14.65 7.49 -2.55
C THR A 169 14.39 6.42 -3.60
N GLY A 170 15.09 6.52 -4.74
CA GLY A 170 14.85 5.66 -5.89
C GLY A 170 13.50 5.95 -6.53
N ARG A 171 12.47 5.16 -6.19
CA ARG A 171 11.16 5.14 -6.87
C ARG A 171 9.97 5.52 -5.96
N PHE A 172 10.22 5.76 -4.68
CA PHE A 172 9.21 6.02 -3.66
C PHE A 172 9.65 7.16 -2.74
N TYR A 173 8.69 7.76 -2.04
CA TYR A 173 8.95 8.65 -0.92
C TYR A 173 9.23 7.86 0.36
N THR A 174 10.16 8.35 1.18
CA THR A 174 10.40 7.86 2.53
C THR A 174 10.93 8.97 3.43
N CYS A 175 10.82 8.81 4.74
CA CYS A 175 11.37 9.74 5.72
C CYS A 175 12.87 9.45 5.90
N VAL A 176 13.71 10.46 5.68
CA VAL A 176 15.16 10.38 5.85
C VAL A 176 15.61 11.47 6.82
N LYS A 177 16.69 11.22 7.56
CA LYS A 177 17.24 12.20 8.50
C LYS A 177 17.65 13.48 7.77
N ASN A 178 17.43 14.61 8.43
CA ASN A 178 17.93 15.91 8.03
C ASN A 178 19.44 16.00 8.30
N THR A 179 20.24 15.31 7.49
CA THR A 179 21.66 15.64 7.42
C THR A 179 21.80 16.86 6.52
N ASN A 180 22.60 17.85 6.95
CA ASN A 180 22.96 19.04 6.16
C ASN A 180 23.97 18.69 5.07
N ASP A 181 23.80 17.52 4.44
CA ASP A 181 24.72 17.05 3.42
C ASP A 181 24.27 17.67 2.10
N ASN A 182 25.10 18.60 1.62
CA ASN A 182 25.11 19.04 0.24
C ASN A 182 25.42 17.82 -0.65
N GLU A 183 24.43 16.99 -0.94
CA GLU A 183 24.56 15.94 -1.93
C GLU A 183 24.40 16.57 -3.32
N GLY A 184 25.56 16.82 -3.92
CA GLY A 184 25.70 17.22 -5.30
C GLY A 184 24.98 16.26 -6.22
N ILE A 185 24.21 16.85 -7.14
CA ILE A 185 23.66 16.19 -8.31
C ILE A 185 24.84 15.60 -9.10
N SER A 186 25.00 14.27 -9.01
CA SER A 186 25.81 13.53 -9.97
C SER A 186 25.03 13.45 -11.28
N ASN A 187 25.14 14.52 -12.08
CA ASN A 187 24.73 14.51 -13.49
C ASN A 187 25.68 13.60 -14.28
N GLY A 188 25.15 12.49 -14.79
CA GLY A 188 25.75 11.71 -15.87
C GLY A 188 24.90 11.82 -17.14
N ASN A 189 25.24 12.82 -17.98
CA ASN A 189 25.21 12.93 -19.46
C ASN A 189 24.15 12.13 -20.25
N ASN A 190 23.54 12.59 -21.35
CA ASN A 190 23.59 13.80 -22.17
C ASN A 190 22.35 13.71 -23.09
N SER A 191 21.62 14.80 -23.27
CA SER A 191 21.05 15.15 -24.57
C SER A 191 20.58 16.59 -24.53
N GLU A 192 21.33 17.44 -25.22
CA GLU A 192 20.96 18.81 -25.57
C GLU A 192 19.62 18.82 -26.32
N VAL A 193 18.68 19.65 -25.86
CA VAL A 193 18.04 20.66 -26.72
C VAL A 193 17.73 21.88 -25.85
N SER A 194 18.48 22.95 -26.08
CA SER A 194 18.16 24.31 -25.63
C SER A 194 16.94 24.85 -26.37
N ASN A 195 16.04 25.55 -25.67
CA ASN A 195 15.61 26.90 -26.05
C ASN A 195 14.86 27.62 -24.91
N VAL A 196 15.52 28.69 -24.46
CA VAL A 196 15.14 29.96 -23.81
C VAL A 196 13.65 30.36 -24.05
N ILE A 197 12.87 30.90 -23.11
CA ILE A 197 12.81 32.33 -22.71
C ILE A 197 11.86 32.47 -21.49
N GLY A 198 12.20 33.34 -20.53
CA GLY A 198 11.41 33.68 -19.34
C GLY A 198 10.60 34.97 -19.46
N GLU A 199 10.24 35.50 -18.27
CA GLU A 199 9.45 36.73 -17.97
C GLU A 199 7.92 36.59 -18.14
N ASP A 200 7.03 37.23 -17.37
CA ASP A 200 7.03 38.00 -16.12
C ASP A 200 5.53 38.35 -15.86
N GLY A 201 5.18 38.61 -14.59
CA GLY A 201 4.19 39.61 -14.18
C GLY A 201 2.68 39.36 -14.39
N GLY A 202 1.90 39.46 -13.30
CA GLY A 202 0.47 39.77 -13.43
C GLY A 202 -0.45 39.48 -12.25
N ASP A 203 -0.23 40.11 -11.09
CA ASP A 203 -1.19 40.23 -9.99
C ASP A 203 -2.47 40.98 -10.42
N LYS A 204 -3.68 40.42 -10.21
CA LYS A 204 -4.94 41.15 -9.96
C LYS A 204 -5.92 40.31 -9.13
N ASN A 205 -5.95 40.60 -7.83
CA ASN A 205 -7.13 40.83 -6.99
C ASN A 205 -8.52 40.58 -7.63
N LYS A 206 -9.34 39.72 -7.00
CA LYS A 206 -10.73 40.02 -6.61
C LYS A 206 -11.30 38.92 -5.73
N GLY A 207 -11.54 39.26 -4.46
CA GLY A 207 -12.30 38.43 -3.54
C GLY A 207 -13.77 38.35 -3.93
N ILE A 208 -14.39 37.20 -3.62
CA ILE A 208 -15.83 37.08 -3.40
C ILE A 208 -16.03 36.21 -2.16
N THR A 209 -16.47 36.87 -1.10
CA THR A 209 -17.06 36.25 0.09
C THR A 209 -18.44 35.73 -0.28
N VAL A 210 -18.73 34.45 -0.04
CA VAL A 210 -20.10 33.92 -0.01
C VAL A 210 -20.32 33.30 1.36
N ILE A 211 -21.18 33.93 2.14
CA ILE A 211 -21.75 33.42 3.38
C ILE A 211 -23.16 32.89 3.04
N MET A 212 -23.56 31.87 3.82
CA MET A 212 -24.93 31.41 4.12
C MET A 212 -25.51 30.25 3.30
N GLY A 213 -25.96 29.23 4.04
CA GLY A 213 -26.86 28.18 3.54
C GLY A 213 -26.87 26.90 4.38
N THR A 214 -27.27 26.95 5.65
CA THR A 214 -27.67 25.76 6.42
C THR A 214 -28.91 25.12 5.80
N ALA A 215 -28.82 23.87 5.35
CA ALA A 215 -29.97 23.05 5.00
C ALA A 215 -29.85 21.67 5.66
N ILE A 216 -30.68 21.48 6.67
CA ILE A 216 -30.93 20.23 7.39
C ILE A 216 -31.64 19.27 6.43
N PHE A 217 -31.02 18.15 6.09
CA PHE A 217 -31.70 17.03 5.43
C PHE A 217 -31.95 15.90 6.41
N ASN A 218 -33.15 15.93 6.98
CA ASN A 218 -33.82 14.78 7.59
C ASN A 218 -34.19 13.79 6.48
N LEU A 219 -33.67 12.56 6.55
CA LEU A 219 -34.18 11.45 5.74
C LEU A 219 -33.98 10.11 6.48
N PHE A 220 -34.54 9.99 7.68
CA PHE A 220 -34.81 8.68 8.28
C PHE A 220 -36.14 8.16 7.73
N PHE A 221 -36.07 7.43 6.61
CA PHE A 221 -37.21 6.66 6.12
C PHE A 221 -37.38 5.39 6.96
N ILE A 222 -38.63 5.26 7.42
CA ILE A 222 -39.22 4.17 8.17
C ILE A 222 -39.18 2.88 7.36
N PHE A 223 -38.60 1.83 7.94
CA PHE A 223 -38.96 0.43 7.63
C PHE A 223 -39.02 -0.37 8.93
N VAL A 224 -40.15 -0.22 9.64
CA VAL A 224 -40.62 -1.24 10.58
C VAL A 224 -41.69 -2.02 9.85
N ILE A 225 -41.29 -3.13 9.23
CA ILE A 225 -42.22 -4.15 8.72
C ILE A 225 -42.03 -5.40 9.58
N PHE A 226 -43.05 -5.63 10.42
CA PHE A 226 -43.58 -6.90 10.88
C PHE A 226 -42.70 -8.15 10.71
N ILE A 227 -42.21 -8.69 11.84
CA ILE A 227 -42.13 -10.15 12.02
C ILE A 227 -42.68 -10.51 13.41
N THR A 228 -43.96 -10.84 13.42
CA THR A 228 -44.58 -11.76 14.39
C THR A 228 -45.36 -12.78 13.56
N VAL A 229 -44.74 -13.94 13.33
CA VAL A 229 -45.38 -15.26 13.27
C VAL A 229 -44.37 -16.25 13.84
#